data_AF-A0A9N8JAA3-F1
#
_entry.id   AF-A0A9N8JAA3-F1
#
_cell.length_a   1.000
_cell.length_b   1.000
_cell.length_c   1.000
_cell.angle_alpha   90.00
_cell.angle_beta   90.00
_cell.angle_gamma   90.00
#
_symmetry.space_group_name_H-M   'P 1'
#
loop_
_entity.id
_entity.type
_entity.pdbx_description
1 polymer ?
#
loop_
_entity_poly.entity_id
_entity_poly.type
_entity_poly.pdbx_seq_one_letter_code
_entity_poly.pdbx_strand_id
1 'polypeptide(L)' 'MSFTSVPVLDLAKANSPETKPQLLDELRHALMEVRFLYIKNTAISNELLEQVKAAGKAIFDIPEQEK' A
#
# COMPACT_ATOMS: atom_id res chain seq x y z
N MET A 1 11.90 15.29 15.04
CA MET A 1 11.83 15.73 13.63
C MET A 1 10.44 15.42 13.12
N SER A 2 9.77 16.37 12.47
CA SER A 2 8.43 16.18 11.90
C SER A 2 8.60 15.86 10.41
N PHE A 3 8.00 14.77 9.91
CA PHE A 3 8.03 14.43 8.49
C PHE A 3 7.11 15.38 7.69
N THR A 4 7.45 15.65 6.44
CA THR A 4 6.69 16.57 5.56
C THR A 4 5.81 15.84 4.54
N SER A 5 6.03 14.55 4.34
CA SER A 5 5.26 13.71 3.41
C SER A 5 5.24 12.25 3.88
N VAL A 6 4.22 11.50 3.47
CA VAL A 6 4.11 10.08 3.74
C VAL A 6 5.04 9.32 2.76
N PRO A 7 5.96 8.49 3.24
CA PRO A 7 6.88 7.74 2.39
C PRO A 7 6.13 6.76 1.49
N VAL A 8 6.60 6.64 0.24
CA VAL A 8 6.07 5.69 -0.75
C VAL A 8 7.15 4.67 -1.08
N LEU A 9 6.95 3.42 -0.63
CA LEU A 9 7.90 2.33 -0.82
C LEU A 9 7.64 1.62 -2.15
N ASP A 10 8.72 1.34 -2.87
CA ASP A 10 8.68 0.55 -4.10
C ASP A 10 8.98 -0.92 -3.80
N LEU A 11 7.95 -1.76 -3.82
CA LEU A 11 8.11 -3.17 -3.48
C LEU A 11 8.93 -3.93 -4.54
N ALA A 12 9.02 -3.43 -5.77
CA ALA A 12 9.85 -4.04 -6.82
C ALA A 12 11.34 -4.08 -6.45
N LYS A 13 11.80 -3.16 -5.58
CA LYS A 13 13.17 -3.15 -5.05
C LYS A 13 13.51 -4.40 -4.24
N ALA A 14 12.52 -5.14 -3.73
CA ALA A 14 12.75 -6.40 -3.03
C ALA A 14 13.26 -7.52 -3.94
N ASN A 15 13.05 -7.40 -5.26
CA ASN A 15 13.35 -8.44 -6.24
C ASN A 15 14.82 -8.46 -6.69
N SER A 16 15.61 -7.44 -6.35
CA SER A 16 17.06 -7.41 -6.64
C SER A 16 17.88 -7.31 -5.34
N PRO A 17 18.95 -8.12 -5.19
CA PRO A 17 19.88 -8.00 -4.08
C PRO A 17 20.53 -6.63 -3.93
N GLU A 18 20.67 -5.88 -5.03
CA GLU A 18 21.28 -4.55 -5.04
C GLU A 18 20.36 -3.47 -4.49
N THR A 19 19.06 -3.58 -4.76
CA THR A 19 18.05 -2.58 -4.38
C THR A 19 17.36 -2.91 -3.05
N LYS A 20 17.43 -4.17 -2.61
CA LYS A 20 16.79 -4.64 -1.38
C LYS A 20 17.30 -3.94 -0.11
N PRO A 21 18.61 -3.67 0.08
CA PRO A 21 19.08 -2.91 1.24
C PRO A 21 18.44 -1.52 1.34
N GLN A 22 18.34 -0.82 0.21
CA GLN A 22 17.70 0.50 0.17
C GLN A 22 16.21 0.44 0.57
N LEU A 23 15.47 -0.56 0.09
CA LEU A 23 14.08 -0.76 0.50
C LEU A 23 13.94 -0.98 2.01
N LEU A 24 14.85 -1.74 2.63
CA LEU A 24 14.82 -2.03 4.06
C LEU A 24 15.13 -0.78 4.89
N ASP A 25 16.06 0.08 4.44
CA ASP A 25 16.34 1.36 5.09
C ASP A 25 15.13 2.32 5.00
N GLU A 26 14.52 2.42 3.82
CA GLU A 26 13.29 3.20 3.61
C GLU A 26 12.15 2.69 4.51
N LEU A 27 11.99 1.37 4.62
CA LEU A 27 11.02 0.74 5.50
C LEU A 27 11.29 1.02 6.98
N ARG A 28 12.54 0.90 7.42
CA ARG A 28 12.92 1.19 8.81
C ARG A 28 12.60 2.64 9.17
N HIS A 29 12.95 3.59 8.31
CA HIS A 29 12.63 5.01 8.52
C HIS A 29 11.12 5.24 8.58
N ALA A 30 10.36 4.68 7.63
CA ALA A 30 8.91 4.80 7.60
C ALA A 30 8.26 4.27 8.89
N LEU A 31 8.71 3.11 9.41
CA LEU A 31 8.14 2.51 10.61
C LEU A 31 8.55 3.25 11.90
N MET A 32 9.80 3.70 12.01
CA MET A 32 10.33 4.28 13.25
C MET A 32 10.02 5.76 13.40
N GLU A 33 9.97 6.50 12.29
CA GLU A 33 9.87 7.98 12.31
C GLU A 33 8.51 8.50 11.81
N VAL A 34 7.90 7.84 10.82
CA VAL A 34 6.67 8.34 10.17
C VAL A 34 5.41 7.61 10.65
N ARG A 35 5.49 6.30 10.89
CA ARG A 35 4.40 5.37 11.26
C ARG A 35 3.30 5.18 10.21
N PHE A 36 3.43 5.82 9.06
CA PHE A 36 2.56 5.66 7.90
C PHE A 36 3.39 5.49 6.64
N LEU A 37 2.89 4.73 5.67
CA LEU A 37 3.53 4.54 4.38
C LEU A 37 2.52 4.12 3.31
N TYR A 38 2.83 4.44 2.06
CA TYR A 38 2.19 3.85 0.88
C TYR A 38 3.12 2.86 0.21
N ILE A 39 2.56 1.88 -0.49
CA ILE A 39 3.33 0.88 -1.25
C ILE A 39 2.89 0.94 -2.71
N LYS A 40 3.87 0.96 -3.63
CA LYS A 40 3.66 0.83 -5.07
C LYS A 40 4.34 -0.42 -5.63
N ASN A 41 3.99 -0.77 -6.86
CA ASN A 41 4.48 -1.98 -7.55
C ASN A 41 4.26 -3.26 -6.72
N THR A 42 3.08 -3.37 -6.11
CA THR A 42 2.66 -4.58 -5.41
C THR A 42 2.44 -5.71 -6.41
N ALA A 43 2.51 -6.95 -5.94
CA ALA A 43 2.17 -8.13 -6.75
C ALA A 43 0.65 -8.29 -6.98
N ILE A 44 -0.16 -7.33 -6.53
CA ILE A 44 -1.62 -7.37 -6.64
C ILE A 44 -2.00 -6.95 -8.06
N SER A 45 -2.76 -7.78 -8.76
CA SER A 45 -3.24 -7.43 -10.10
C SER A 45 -4.25 -6.28 -10.04
N ASN A 46 -4.22 -5.42 -11.06
CA ASN A 46 -5.19 -4.34 -11.19
C ASN A 46 -6.63 -4.88 -11.31
N GLU A 47 -6.80 -6.04 -11.95
CA GLU A 47 -8.11 -6.69 -12.06
C GLU A 47 -8.69 -7.03 -10.68
N LEU A 48 -7.90 -7.66 -9.80
CA LEU A 48 -8.34 -7.97 -8.44
C LEU A 48 -8.68 -6.70 -7.67
N LEU A 49 -7.87 -5.65 -7.82
CA LEU A 49 -8.13 -4.37 -7.16
C LEU A 49 -9.46 -3.75 -7.61
N GLU A 50 -9.76 -3.78 -8.91
CA GLU A 50 -11.02 -3.26 -9.44
C GLU A 50 -12.23 -4.12 -9.04
N GLN A 51 -12.08 -5.45 -8.99
CA GLN A 51 -13.12 -6.35 -8.49
C GLN A 51 -13.47 -6.05 -7.02
N VAL A 52 -12.46 -5.88 -6.16
CA VAL A 52 -12.67 -5.54 -4.75
C VAL A 52 -13.34 -4.18 -4.60
N LYS A 53 -12.92 -3.17 -5.38
CA LYS A 53 -13.58 -1.85 -5.40
C LYS A 53 -15.03 -1.94 -5.83
N ALA A 54 -15.34 -2.73 -6.86
CA ALA A 54 -16.70 -2.93 -7.35
C ALA A 54 -17.56 -3.63 -6.29
N ALA A 55 -17.07 -4.70 -5.68
CA ALA A 55 -17.75 -5.40 -4.60
C ALA A 55 -18.01 -4.50 -3.40
N GLY A 56 -17.01 -3.72 -2.98
CA GLY A 56 -17.15 -2.77 -1.87
C GLY A 56 -18.18 -1.67 -2.15
N LYS A 57 -18.29 -1.19 -3.40
CA LYS A 57 -19.33 -0.24 -3.81
C LYS A 57 -20.71 -0.88 -3.80
N ALA A 58 -20.83 -2.11 -4.31
CA ALA A 58 -22.10 -2.83 -4.38
C ALA A 58 -22.74 -3.04 -2.99
N ILE A 59 -21.92 -3.13 -1.92
CA ILE A 59 -22.43 -3.15 -0.54
C ILE A 59 -23.27 -1.91 -0.24
N PHE A 60 -22.87 -0.72 -0.72
CA PHE A 60 -23.62 0.50 -0.47
C PHE A 60 -24.99 0.54 -1.17
N ASP A 61 -25.16 -0.25 -2.24
CA ASP A 61 -26.42 -0.35 -2.98
C ASP A 61 -27.43 -1.30 -2.31
N ILE A 62 -27.01 -2.07 -1.30
CA ILE A 62 -27.88 -2.94 -0.51
C ILE A 62 -28.81 -2.07 0.37
N PRO A 63 -30.13 -2.35 0.42
CA PRO A 63 -31.06 -1.68 1.33
C PRO A 63 -30.56 -1.74 2.78
N GLU A 64 -30.75 -0.67 3.55
CA GLU A 64 -30.21 -0.55 4.91
C GLU A 64 -30.72 -1.62 5.88
N GLN A 65 -31.92 -2.18 5.64
CA GLN A 65 -32.45 -3.32 6.40
C GLN A 65 -31.68 -4.65 6.19
N GLU A 66 -30.88 -4.75 5.13
CA GLU A 66 -30.15 -5.96 4.74
C GLU A 66 -28.62 -5.84 4.91
N LYS A 67 -28.11 -4.68 5.33
CA LYS A 67 -26.70 -4.44 5.68
C LYS A 67 -26.40 -4.86 7.12
#